data_AF-A0A6B3M203-F1
#
_entry.id   AF-A0A6B3M203-F1
#
_cell.length_a   1.000
_cell.length_b   1.000
_cell.length_c   1.000
_cell.angle_alpha   90.00
_cell.angle_beta   90.00
_cell.angle_gamma   90.00
#
_symmetry.space_group_name_H-M   'P 1'
#
loop_
_entity.id
_entity.type
_entity.pdbx_description
1 polymer ?
#
loop_
_entity_poly.entity_id
_entity_poly.type
_entity_poly.pdbx_seq_one_letter_code
_entity_poly.pdbx_strand_id
1 'polypeptide(L)'
;MELEKFKELHYKFFGKELPQEVLESEEYEAYEEAIHEDEACYSWATAEKLKSKGFDYENYCCMMMADKVFESLDEDGEIKYDDPEVIINKWDEGLYGIPVHNGGATMVVINYCPWCGTKLSK
;
A
#
# COMPACT_ATOMS: atom_id res chain seq x y z
N MET A 1 -6.82 5.41 -17.21
CA MET A 1 -6.46 4.52 -18.34
C MET A 1 -7.42 3.33 -18.31
N GLU A 2 -7.73 2.67 -19.44
CA GLU A 2 -8.51 1.43 -19.38
C GLU A 2 -7.77 0.32 -18.61
N LEU A 3 -8.46 -0.38 -17.72
CA LEU A 3 -7.86 -1.34 -16.80
C LEU A 3 -7.07 -2.46 -17.51
N GLU A 4 -7.57 -2.98 -18.63
CA GLU A 4 -6.85 -4.04 -19.36
C GLU A 4 -5.51 -3.56 -19.95
N LYS A 5 -5.48 -2.33 -20.48
CA LYS A 5 -4.22 -1.71 -20.93
C LYS A 5 -3.27 -1.49 -19.76
N PHE A 6 -3.80 -1.05 -18.62
CA PHE A 6 -3.02 -0.88 -17.40
C PHE A 6 -2.36 -2.20 -16.97
N LYS A 7 -3.10 -3.32 -16.98
CA LYS A 7 -2.54 -4.65 -16.62
C LYS A 7 -1.37 -5.04 -17.51
N GLU A 8 -1.47 -4.81 -18.82
CA GLU A 8 -0.37 -5.07 -19.76
C GLU A 8 0.89 -4.27 -19.40
N LEU A 9 0.72 -2.97 -19.11
CA LEU A 9 1.80 -2.10 -18.66
C LEU A 9 2.34 -2.49 -17.29
N HIS A 10 1.48 -2.92 -16.36
CA HIS A 10 1.89 -3.39 -15.05
C HIS A 10 2.79 -4.63 -15.18
N TYR A 11 2.41 -5.62 -15.98
CA TYR A 11 3.30 -6.77 -16.27
C TYR A 11 4.59 -6.38 -16.98
N LYS A 12 4.57 -5.29 -17.76
CA LYS A 12 5.74 -4.76 -18.45
C LYS A 12 6.71 -4.08 -17.49
N PHE A 13 6.23 -3.27 -16.56
CA PHE A 13 7.05 -2.33 -15.78
C PHE A 13 7.22 -2.70 -14.30
N PHE A 14 6.20 -3.26 -13.64
CA PHE A 14 6.22 -3.47 -12.20
C PHE A 14 7.34 -4.43 -11.74
N GLY A 15 8.10 -4.00 -10.74
CA GLY A 15 9.15 -4.81 -10.10
C GLY A 15 10.37 -5.10 -10.98
N LYS A 16 10.56 -4.38 -12.09
CA LYS A 16 11.70 -4.57 -12.99
C LYS A 16 12.66 -3.39 -12.93
N GLU A 17 13.94 -3.68 -13.12
CA GLU A 17 14.94 -2.65 -13.42
C GLU A 17 14.74 -2.18 -14.86
N LEU A 18 14.34 -0.91 -15.03
CA LEU A 18 14.05 -0.32 -16.33
C LEU A 18 15.16 0.67 -16.73
N PRO A 19 15.53 0.72 -18.02
CA PRO A 19 16.41 1.77 -18.54
C PRO A 19 15.80 3.17 -18.35
N GLN A 20 16.64 4.19 -18.21
CA GLN A 20 16.20 5.57 -18.02
C GLN A 20 15.30 6.05 -19.16
N GLU A 21 15.58 5.65 -20.41
CA GLU A 21 14.75 6.05 -21.56
C GLU A 21 13.32 5.51 -21.48
N VAL A 22 13.12 4.38 -20.77
CA VAL A 22 11.78 3.81 -20.54
C VAL A 22 11.07 4.58 -19.43
N LEU A 23 11.76 4.90 -18.34
CA LEU A 23 11.19 5.68 -17.23
C LEU A 23 10.76 7.08 -17.66
N GLU A 24 11.46 7.68 -18.63
CA GLU A 24 11.14 9.00 -19.19
C GLU A 24 10.11 8.94 -20.34
N SER A 25 9.59 7.75 -20.67
CA SER A 25 8.63 7.59 -21.75
C SER A 25 7.20 7.96 -21.34
N GLU A 26 6.42 8.54 -22.27
CA GLU A 26 5.00 8.84 -22.08
C GLU A 26 4.17 7.59 -21.69
N GLU A 27 4.60 6.39 -22.12
CA GLU A 27 3.95 5.13 -21.78
C GLU A 27 4.11 4.77 -20.30
N TYR A 28 5.31 5.00 -19.75
CA TYR A 28 5.59 4.78 -18.33
C TYR A 28 4.91 5.84 -17.47
N GLU A 29 4.94 7.11 -17.89
CA GLU A 29 4.20 8.20 -17.22
C GLU A 29 2.70 7.88 -17.14
N ALA A 30 2.08 7.47 -18.25
CA ALA A 30 0.67 7.09 -18.25
C ALA A 30 0.37 5.88 -17.34
N TYR A 31 1.32 4.96 -17.19
CA TYR A 31 1.21 3.85 -16.25
C TYR A 31 1.28 4.32 -14.80
N GLU A 32 2.23 5.19 -14.44
CA GLU A 32 2.34 5.75 -13.08
C GLU A 32 1.12 6.60 -12.72
N GLU A 33 0.67 7.46 -13.62
CA GLU A 33 -0.55 8.27 -13.43
C GLU A 33 -1.75 7.36 -13.17
N ALA A 34 -1.90 6.25 -13.92
CA ALA A 34 -2.97 5.30 -13.71
C ALA A 34 -2.90 4.61 -12.33
N ILE A 35 -1.70 4.32 -11.80
CA ILE A 35 -1.58 3.77 -10.43
C ILE A 35 -2.06 4.76 -9.38
N HIS A 36 -1.80 6.05 -9.57
CA HIS A 36 -2.04 7.07 -8.55
C HIS A 36 -3.44 7.68 -8.60
N GLU A 37 -3.97 7.87 -9.80
CA GLU A 37 -5.20 8.65 -10.01
C GLU A 37 -6.43 7.78 -10.36
N ASP A 38 -6.23 6.52 -10.77
CA ASP A 38 -7.32 5.61 -11.12
C ASP A 38 -7.54 4.54 -10.04
N GLU A 39 -8.67 4.62 -9.34
CA GLU A 39 -9.00 3.73 -8.22
C GLU A 39 -9.03 2.25 -8.62
N ALA A 40 -9.48 1.93 -9.83
CA ALA A 40 -9.58 0.54 -10.29
C ALA A 40 -8.19 -0.03 -10.60
N CYS A 41 -7.32 0.77 -11.22
CA CYS A 41 -5.93 0.40 -11.50
C CYS A 41 -5.13 0.24 -10.20
N TYR A 42 -5.21 1.21 -9.29
CA TYR A 42 -4.62 1.12 -7.95
C TYR A 42 -5.08 -0.13 -7.20
N SER A 43 -6.39 -0.34 -7.14
CA SER A 43 -6.97 -1.44 -6.36
C SER A 43 -6.57 -2.80 -6.91
N TRP A 44 -6.56 -2.95 -8.25
CA TRP A 44 -6.11 -4.19 -8.87
C TRP A 44 -4.62 -4.44 -8.64
N ALA A 45 -3.75 -3.46 -8.91
CA ALA A 45 -2.30 -3.62 -8.74
C ALA A 45 -1.94 -3.96 -7.29
N THR A 46 -2.58 -3.28 -6.34
CA THR A 46 -2.36 -3.52 -4.91
C THR A 46 -2.86 -4.91 -4.51
N ALA A 47 -4.04 -5.33 -4.98
CA ALA A 47 -4.53 -6.68 -4.72
C ALA A 47 -3.57 -7.75 -5.24
N GLU A 48 -3.04 -7.61 -6.47
CA GLU A 48 -2.07 -8.55 -7.02
C GLU A 48 -0.76 -8.58 -6.20
N LYS A 49 -0.25 -7.41 -5.79
CA LYS A 49 0.91 -7.29 -4.88
C LYS A 49 0.67 -8.06 -3.58
N LEU A 50 -0.43 -7.78 -2.89
CA LEU A 50 -0.73 -8.38 -1.58
C LEU A 50 -0.99 -9.89 -1.67
N LYS A 51 -1.71 -10.35 -2.71
CA LYS A 51 -1.90 -11.79 -2.99
C LYS A 51 -0.58 -12.51 -3.21
N SER A 52 0.32 -11.92 -3.99
CA SER A 52 1.64 -12.54 -4.28
C SER A 52 2.48 -12.75 -3.01
N LYS A 53 2.19 -11.99 -1.95
CA LYS A 53 2.85 -12.05 -0.64
C LYS A 53 2.07 -12.85 0.40
N GLY A 54 0.91 -13.40 0.04
CA GLY A 54 0.04 -14.13 0.96
C GLY A 54 -0.58 -13.27 2.07
N PHE A 55 -0.67 -11.95 1.86
CA PHE A 55 -1.22 -11.03 2.84
C PHE A 55 -2.75 -11.02 2.78
N ASP A 56 -3.41 -11.14 3.93
CA ASP A 56 -4.87 -11.19 4.05
C ASP A 56 -5.49 -9.78 4.02
N TYR A 57 -5.52 -9.19 2.82
CA TYR A 57 -6.02 -7.83 2.61
C TYR A 57 -7.54 -7.71 2.65
N GLU A 58 -8.29 -8.81 2.52
CA GLU A 58 -9.76 -8.81 2.47
C GLU A 58 -10.40 -8.46 3.82
N ASN A 59 -9.66 -8.66 4.91
CA ASN A 59 -10.09 -8.30 6.26
C ASN A 59 -9.93 -6.80 6.61
N TYR A 60 -9.54 -5.97 5.64
CA TYR A 60 -9.38 -4.53 5.83
C TYR A 60 -10.54 -3.75 5.19
N CYS A 61 -10.85 -2.59 5.76
CA CYS A 61 -11.98 -1.77 5.34
C CYS A 61 -11.84 -1.15 3.93
N CYS A 62 -10.61 -1.04 3.42
CA CYS A 62 -10.32 -0.58 2.06
C CYS A 62 -8.91 -1.01 1.66
N MET A 63 -8.64 -0.97 0.35
CA MET A 63 -7.34 -1.36 -0.20
C MET A 63 -6.20 -0.51 0.34
N MET A 64 -6.41 0.81 0.47
CA MET A 64 -5.37 1.71 0.96
C MET A 64 -4.96 1.41 2.41
N MET A 65 -5.91 1.00 3.26
CA MET A 65 -5.59 0.57 4.62
C MET A 65 -4.78 -0.73 4.62
N ALA A 66 -5.18 -1.72 3.80
CA ALA A 66 -4.44 -2.96 3.68
C ALA A 66 -3.00 -2.72 3.19
N ASP A 67 -2.85 -1.87 2.18
CA ASP A 67 -1.57 -1.49 1.57
C ASP A 67 -0.63 -0.85 2.59
N LYS A 68 -1.10 0.15 3.33
CA LYS A 68 -0.28 0.86 4.32
C LYS A 68 0.06 0.02 5.53
N VAL A 69 -0.82 -0.89 5.95
CA VAL A 69 -0.46 -1.88 6.98
C VAL A 69 0.53 -2.90 6.43
N PHE A 70 0.40 -3.37 5.20
CA PHE A 70 1.41 -4.26 4.62
C PHE A 70 2.79 -3.59 4.51
N GLU A 71 2.85 -2.34 4.04
CA GLU A 71 4.09 -1.55 3.95
C GLU A 71 4.74 -1.28 5.32
N SER A 72 3.98 -1.42 6.40
CA SER A 72 4.46 -1.24 7.77
C SER A 72 5.22 -2.45 8.34
N LEU A 73 5.14 -3.59 7.66
CA LEU A 73 5.73 -4.86 8.11
C LEU A 73 7.05 -5.15 7.38
N ASP A 74 7.93 -5.88 8.04
CA ASP A 74 9.14 -6.45 7.45
C ASP A 74 8.89 -7.85 6.84
N GLU A 75 9.97 -8.54 6.43
CA GLU A 75 9.89 -9.87 5.82
C GLU A 75 9.40 -10.97 6.77
N ASP A 76 9.58 -10.78 8.07
CA ASP A 76 9.13 -11.69 9.12
C ASP A 76 7.68 -11.37 9.58
N GLY A 77 7.10 -10.28 9.08
CA GLY A 77 5.77 -9.80 9.45
C GLY A 77 5.76 -8.93 10.70
N GLU A 78 6.93 -8.45 11.14
CA GLU A 78 7.09 -7.59 12.31
C GLU A 78 7.02 -6.11 11.93
N ILE A 79 6.65 -5.27 12.91
CA ILE A 79 6.48 -3.83 12.70
C ILE A 79 7.84 -3.13 12.54
N LYS A 80 8.03 -2.40 11.44
CA LYS A 80 9.21 -1.56 11.18
C LYS A 80 9.20 -0.25 11.97
N TYR A 81 9.43 -0.29 13.28
CA TYR A 81 9.33 0.91 14.15
C TYR A 81 10.28 2.06 13.78
N ASP A 82 11.46 1.73 13.23
CA ASP A 82 12.49 2.72 12.89
C ASP A 82 12.36 3.29 11.47
N ASP A 83 11.34 2.86 10.72
CA ASP A 83 11.12 3.29 9.34
C ASP A 83 10.16 4.50 9.30
N PRO A 84 10.64 5.72 8.94
CA PRO A 84 9.83 6.93 8.90
C PRO A 84 8.78 6.93 7.77
N GLU A 85 8.83 5.98 6.84
CA GLU A 85 7.83 5.81 5.80
C GLU A 85 6.58 5.07 6.31
N VAL A 86 6.63 4.49 7.51
CA VAL A 86 5.50 3.81 8.13
C VAL A 86 4.51 4.83 8.71
N ILE A 87 3.48 5.12 7.94
CA ILE A 87 2.46 6.10 8.32
C ILE A 87 1.31 5.51 9.15
N ILE A 88 1.05 4.20 9.03
CA ILE A 88 -0.02 3.49 9.76
C ILE A 88 0.43 2.05 10.01
N ASN A 89 0.04 1.48 11.14
CA ASN A 89 0.19 0.05 11.42
C ASN A 89 -1.05 -0.48 12.20
N LYS A 90 -1.18 -1.80 12.26
CA LYS A 90 -2.14 -2.54 13.09
C LYS A 90 -1.37 -3.36 14.13
N TRP A 91 -1.55 -3.05 15.41
CA TRP A 91 -0.95 -3.75 16.53
C TRP A 91 -1.79 -4.94 16.99
N ASP A 92 -1.18 -5.76 17.85
CA ASP A 92 -1.87 -6.74 18.68
C ASP A 92 -3.09 -6.10 19.35
N GLU A 93 -4.16 -6.89 19.51
CA GLU A 93 -5.51 -6.42 19.91
C GLU A 93 -6.31 -5.72 18.81
N GLY A 94 -5.78 -5.61 17.58
CA GLY A 94 -6.51 -5.09 16.42
C GLY A 94 -6.58 -3.56 16.37
N LEU A 95 -5.74 -2.87 17.16
CA LEU A 95 -5.65 -1.43 17.19
C LEU A 95 -4.89 -0.90 15.97
N TYR A 96 -5.45 0.12 15.32
CA TYR A 96 -4.76 0.85 14.27
C TYR A 96 -4.19 2.15 14.84
N GLY A 97 -3.01 2.55 14.36
CA GLY A 97 -2.38 3.78 14.83
C GLY A 97 -1.32 4.31 13.89
N ILE A 98 -0.98 5.58 14.10
CA ILE A 98 0.15 6.26 13.45
C ILE A 98 1.37 6.10 14.39
N PRO A 99 2.44 5.42 13.98
CA PRO A 99 3.66 5.30 14.79
C PRO A 99 4.26 6.68 15.10
N VAL A 100 4.87 6.81 16.27
CA VAL A 100 5.65 8.00 16.65
C VAL A 100 7.12 7.62 16.70
N HIS A 101 7.91 8.16 15.79
CA HIS A 101 9.35 7.87 15.67
C HIS A 101 10.18 8.67 16.69
N ASN A 102 10.04 8.32 17.98
CA ASN A 102 10.80 8.90 19.09
C ASN A 102 11.79 7.91 19.72
N GLY A 103 12.08 6.79 19.04
CA GLY A 103 12.94 5.72 19.53
C GLY A 103 12.25 4.73 20.48
N GLY A 104 10.91 4.72 20.54
CA GLY A 104 10.13 3.73 21.28
C GLY A 104 8.85 3.32 20.56
N ALA A 105 8.21 2.23 21.01
CA ALA A 105 6.96 1.71 20.46
C ALA A 105 5.75 2.53 20.94
N THR A 106 5.66 3.78 20.49
CA THR A 106 4.54 4.68 20.79
C THR A 106 3.73 4.98 19.54
N MET A 107 2.41 5.16 19.70
CA MET A 107 1.51 5.44 18.59
C MET A 107 0.38 6.39 18.97
N VAL A 108 -0.18 7.06 17.97
CA VAL A 108 -1.47 7.75 18.06
C VAL A 108 -2.54 6.81 17.52
N VAL A 109 -3.41 6.31 18.40
CA VAL A 109 -4.52 5.41 18.01
C VAL A 109 -5.52 6.16 17.13
N ILE A 110 -5.92 5.52 16.02
CA ILE A 110 -6.97 6.01 15.13
C ILE A 110 -8.21 5.12 15.26
N ASN A 111 -9.39 5.74 15.28
CA ASN A 111 -10.67 5.02 15.40
C ASN A 111 -11.45 4.97 14.08
N TYR A 112 -10.97 5.68 13.05
CA TYR A 112 -11.58 5.76 11.73
C TYR A 112 -10.49 5.67 10.68
N CYS A 113 -10.77 4.93 9.60
CA CYS A 113 -9.89 4.86 8.44
C CYS A 113 -9.74 6.26 7.82
N PRO A 114 -8.51 6.80 7.64
CA PRO A 114 -8.31 8.12 7.04
C PRO A 114 -8.79 8.22 5.60
N TRP A 115 -8.91 7.09 4.90
CA TRP A 115 -9.19 7.04 3.47
C TRP A 115 -10.66 6.76 3.14
N CYS A 116 -11.29 5.79 3.82
CA CYS A 116 -12.70 5.46 3.56
C CYS A 116 -13.67 5.88 4.68
N GLY A 117 -13.17 6.43 5.79
CA GLY A 117 -13.99 6.88 6.91
C GLY A 117 -14.65 5.75 7.72
N THR A 118 -14.41 4.48 7.39
CA THR A 118 -14.96 3.34 8.14
C THR A 118 -14.45 3.36 9.57
N LYS A 119 -15.36 3.16 10.53
CA LYS A 119 -15.01 3.00 11.94
C LYS A 119 -14.21 1.71 12.11
N LEU A 120 -12.97 1.84 12.59
CA LEU A 120 -12.11 0.71 12.90
C LEU A 120 -12.60 0.16 14.24
N SER A 121 -13.12 -1.06 14.25
CA SER A 121 -13.62 -1.71 15.45
C SER A 121 -12.52 -1.77 16.52
N LYS A 122 -12.93 -1.70 17.79
CA LYS A 122 -12.12 -2.18 18.90
C LYS A 122 -12.31 -3.68 19.07
#